data_AF-A0A0D7AIT8-F1
#
_entry.id   AF-A0A0D7AIT8-F1
#
_cell.length_a   1.000
_cell.length_b   1.000
_cell.length_c   1.000
_cell.angle_alpha   90.00
_cell.angle_beta   90.00
_cell.angle_gamma   90.00
#
_symmetry.space_group_name_H-M   'P 1'
#
loop_
_entity.id
_entity.type
_entity.pdbx_description
1 polymer ?
#
loop_
_entity_poly.entity_id
_entity_poly.type
_entity_poly.pdbx_seq_one_letter_code
_entity_poly.pdbx_strand_id
1 'polypeptide(L)'
;AQWNRQPPRLMMVNHTRMLQSVLPEDQHAFERVIVDIRTDIGEWLWLNVLTRVDVLEAVESLANYFLLRNGKFSLALIREIERLKISRLTAHAGPSFMLRGQDLNLALLRASFGTSAQQDPHLTRLRFAMPTGPVRPLLPSLAAGSPSASASAQQLDTPFATVILGTQLQLTYTAPWPLDLVLRPAELTAYGALFACLSALRHTHTRVYQCWSALSNAQRARRRWTRLGEGGGTHADLAARGRLLCCAWGIVRDMGWFLDCVLGYVMTDVIDVEFARFS
;
A
#
# COMPACT_ATOMS: atom_id res chain seq x y z
N ALA A 1 16.22 -5.80 21.09
CA ALA A 1 16.29 -6.61 22.32
C ALA A 1 16.19 -5.72 23.58
N GLN A 2 15.08 -4.99 23.75
CA GLN A 2 14.89 -4.00 24.84
C GLN A 2 13.67 -4.27 25.74
N TRP A 3 12.95 -5.38 25.53
CA TRP A 3 11.59 -5.52 26.03
C TRP A 3 11.42 -6.38 27.30
N ASN A 4 12.48 -6.56 28.08
CA ASN A 4 12.42 -7.22 29.40
C ASN A 4 11.91 -6.28 30.51
N ARG A 5 10.97 -5.38 30.22
CA ARG A 5 10.32 -4.59 31.25
C ARG A 5 9.13 -5.41 31.75
N GLN A 6 9.28 -6.00 32.92
CA GLN A 6 8.18 -6.61 33.66
C GLN A 6 7.53 -5.54 34.54
N PRO A 7 6.22 -5.64 34.82
CA PRO A 7 5.58 -4.77 35.80
C PRO A 7 6.33 -4.88 37.14
N PRO A 8 6.49 -3.77 37.88
CA PRO A 8 7.14 -3.78 39.18
C PRO A 8 6.52 -4.83 40.10
N ARG A 9 7.36 -5.61 40.78
CA ARG A 9 6.89 -6.66 41.71
C ARG A 9 5.93 -6.13 42.77
N LEU A 10 6.09 -4.88 43.18
CA LEU A 10 5.17 -4.20 44.11
C LEU A 10 3.73 -4.09 43.56
N MET A 11 3.55 -3.80 42.27
CA MET A 11 2.22 -3.79 41.64
C MET A 11 1.60 -5.17 41.66
N MET A 12 2.38 -6.21 41.34
CA MET A 12 1.88 -7.60 41.38
C MET A 12 1.42 -8.00 42.79
N VAL A 13 2.17 -7.64 43.84
CA VAL A 13 1.78 -7.91 45.22
C VAL A 13 0.48 -7.17 45.59
N ASN A 14 0.32 -5.91 45.18
CA ASN A 14 -0.91 -5.16 45.40
C ASN A 14 -2.11 -5.80 44.68
N HIS A 15 -1.96 -6.22 43.42
CA HIS A 15 -3.02 -6.91 42.69
C HIS A 15 -3.41 -8.24 43.34
N THR A 16 -2.44 -9.02 43.83
CA THR A 16 -2.74 -10.25 44.57
C THR A 16 -3.49 -9.98 45.87
N ARG A 17 -3.17 -8.90 46.56
CA ARG A 17 -3.88 -8.48 47.78
C ARG A 17 -5.32 -8.06 47.47
N MET A 18 -5.54 -7.32 46.38
CA MET A 18 -6.88 -6.94 45.94
C MET A 18 -7.74 -8.17 45.62
N LEU A 19 -7.19 -9.14 44.89
CA LEU A 19 -7.88 -10.40 44.58
C LEU A 19 -8.17 -11.24 45.83
N GLN A 20 -7.27 -11.26 46.82
CA GLN A 20 -7.49 -11.97 48.08
C GLN A 20 -8.54 -11.31 48.99
N SER A 21 -8.86 -10.04 48.75
CA SER A 21 -9.80 -9.30 49.60
C SER A 21 -11.27 -9.52 49.22
N VAL A 22 -11.54 -10.19 48.09
CA VAL A 22 -12.89 -10.38 47.56
C VAL A 22 -13.13 -11.87 47.30
N LEU A 23 -14.32 -12.37 47.68
CA LEU A 23 -14.73 -13.73 47.35
C LEU A 23 -15.25 -13.79 45.90
N PRO A 24 -14.95 -14.87 45.15
CA PRO A 24 -15.46 -15.04 43.78
C PRO A 24 -16.99 -15.07 43.67
N GLU A 25 -17.68 -15.38 44.78
CA GLU A 25 -19.14 -15.43 44.86
C GLU A 25 -19.78 -14.04 44.74
N ASP A 26 -19.09 -12.98 45.20
CA ASP A 26 -19.50 -11.60 45.03
C ASP A 26 -19.06 -11.07 43.65
N GLN A 27 -19.78 -11.50 42.61
CA GLN A 27 -19.46 -11.19 41.20
C GLN A 27 -19.17 -9.71 40.95
N HIS A 28 -20.00 -8.80 41.48
CA HIS A 28 -19.83 -7.36 41.27
C HIS A 28 -18.56 -6.78 41.91
N ALA A 29 -18.21 -7.23 43.11
CA ALA A 29 -17.00 -6.79 43.79
C ALA A 29 -15.75 -7.36 43.09
N PHE A 30 -15.84 -8.61 42.64
CA PHE A 30 -14.74 -9.28 41.94
C PHE A 30 -14.49 -8.66 40.55
N GLU A 31 -15.53 -8.39 39.77
CA GLU A 31 -15.41 -7.69 38.49
C GLU A 31 -14.80 -6.31 38.63
N ARG A 32 -15.18 -5.54 39.68
CA ARG A 32 -14.59 -4.23 39.93
C ARG A 32 -13.08 -4.33 40.17
N VAL A 33 -12.65 -5.27 41.02
CA VAL A 33 -11.23 -5.51 41.26
C VAL A 33 -10.48 -5.92 39.98
N ILE A 34 -11.09 -6.74 39.12
CA ILE A 34 -10.48 -7.10 37.82
C ILE A 34 -10.33 -5.86 36.93
N VAL A 35 -11.34 -5.00 36.88
CA VAL A 35 -11.27 -3.76 36.09
C VAL A 35 -10.15 -2.86 36.61
N ASP A 36 -10.04 -2.67 37.93
CA ASP A 36 -9.00 -1.85 38.56
C ASP A 36 -7.59 -2.39 38.25
N ILE A 37 -7.40 -3.71 38.36
CA ILE A 37 -6.12 -4.35 37.99
C ILE A 37 -5.83 -4.17 36.49
N ARG A 38 -6.84 -4.29 35.63
CA ARG A 38 -6.69 -4.12 34.18
C ARG A 38 -6.34 -2.68 33.82
N THR A 39 -6.91 -1.70 34.50
CA THR A 39 -6.58 -0.28 34.30
C THR A 39 -5.16 0.02 34.77
N ASP A 40 -4.74 -0.48 35.94
CA ASP A 40 -3.39 -0.26 36.47
C ASP A 40 -2.31 -0.87 35.56
N ILE A 41 -2.55 -2.10 35.08
CA ILE A 41 -1.65 -2.75 34.10
C ILE A 41 -1.69 -2.01 32.77
N GLY A 42 -2.86 -1.56 32.32
CA GLY A 42 -3.02 -0.80 31.08
C GLY A 42 -2.24 0.51 31.09
N GLU A 43 -2.35 1.28 32.16
CA GLU A 43 -1.59 2.52 32.36
C GLU A 43 -0.09 2.24 32.43
N TRP A 44 0.31 1.21 33.18
CA TRP A 44 1.71 0.82 33.25
C TRP A 44 2.28 0.44 31.88
N LEU A 45 1.55 -0.36 31.09
CA LEU A 45 1.93 -0.75 29.73
C LEU A 45 2.07 0.47 28.82
N TRP A 46 1.13 1.40 28.88
CA TRP A 46 1.14 2.64 28.09
C TRP A 46 2.34 3.54 28.43
N LEU A 47 2.72 3.62 29.70
CA LEU A 47 3.85 4.46 30.13
C LEU A 47 5.22 3.81 29.87
N ASN A 48 5.32 2.47 29.94
CA ASN A 48 6.62 1.79 30.03
C ASN A 48 6.98 0.89 28.85
N VAL A 49 5.98 0.39 28.12
CA VAL A 49 6.14 -0.67 27.11
C VAL A 49 5.72 -0.20 25.73
N LEU A 50 4.56 0.45 25.61
CA LEU A 50 4.07 1.01 24.36
C LEU A 50 3.96 2.53 24.50
N THR A 51 5.07 3.23 24.33
CA THR A 51 5.08 4.67 24.52
C THR A 51 4.29 5.36 23.40
N ARG A 52 3.75 6.55 23.69
CA ARG A 52 3.04 7.37 22.69
C ARG A 52 3.88 7.57 21.42
N VAL A 53 5.19 7.74 21.57
CA VAL A 53 6.12 7.95 20.45
C VAL A 53 6.14 6.73 19.53
N ASP A 54 6.23 5.52 20.08
CA ASP A 54 6.25 4.28 19.28
C ASP A 54 4.98 4.11 18.44
N VAL A 55 3.82 4.50 19.00
CA VAL A 55 2.53 4.45 18.29
C VAL A 55 2.47 5.50 17.20
N LEU A 56 2.90 6.74 17.49
CA LEU A 56 2.93 7.82 16.50
C LEU A 56 3.86 7.49 15.33
N GLU A 57 5.05 6.96 15.60
CA GLU A 57 5.99 6.51 14.56
C GLU A 57 5.39 5.38 13.71
N ALA A 58 4.69 4.43 14.33
CA ALA A 58 4.02 3.36 13.60
C ALA A 58 2.90 3.91 12.70
N VAL A 59 2.04 4.80 13.21
CA VAL A 59 0.97 5.44 12.45
C VAL A 59 1.52 6.31 11.32
N GLU A 60 2.60 7.05 11.56
CA GLU A 60 3.30 7.81 10.54
C GLU A 60 3.88 6.89 9.46
N SER A 61 4.47 5.75 9.83
CA SER A 61 4.94 4.76 8.87
C SER A 61 3.79 4.21 8.02
N LEU A 62 2.64 3.90 8.61
CA LEU A 62 1.45 3.44 7.87
C LEU A 62 0.95 4.53 6.91
N ALA A 63 0.87 5.79 7.33
CA ALA A 63 0.47 6.89 6.47
C ALA A 63 1.45 7.12 5.31
N ASN A 64 2.75 7.10 5.60
CA ASN A 64 3.79 7.33 4.59
C ASN A 64 3.79 6.26 3.48
N TYR A 65 3.54 5.00 3.84
CA TYR A 65 3.66 3.87 2.91
C TYR A 65 2.32 3.37 2.36
N PHE A 66 1.29 3.19 3.20
CA PHE A 66 -0.02 2.70 2.76
C PHE A 66 -0.89 3.80 2.16
N LEU A 67 -0.85 5.01 2.72
CA LEU A 67 -1.61 6.16 2.22
C LEU A 67 -0.84 6.99 1.18
N LEU A 68 0.35 6.53 0.77
CA LEU A 68 1.22 7.14 -0.25
C LEU A 68 1.69 8.57 0.06
N ARG A 69 1.64 9.01 1.34
CA ARG A 69 2.08 10.36 1.74
C ARG A 69 3.54 10.63 1.39
N ASN A 70 4.39 9.60 1.38
CA ASN A 70 5.71 9.68 0.77
C ASN A 70 5.62 9.54 -0.76
N GLY A 71 5.27 10.65 -1.42
CA GLY A 71 5.05 10.72 -2.87
C GLY A 71 6.23 10.30 -3.75
N LYS A 72 7.47 10.51 -3.28
CA LYS A 72 8.70 10.13 -4.02
C LYS A 72 8.89 8.62 -4.01
N PHE A 73 8.76 8.00 -2.83
CA PHE A 73 8.85 6.56 -2.67
C PHE A 73 7.71 5.83 -3.40
N SER A 74 6.46 6.26 -3.21
CA SER A 74 5.32 5.59 -3.83
C SER A 74 5.41 5.57 -5.36
N LEU A 75 5.86 6.67 -5.96
CA LEU A 75 6.05 6.76 -7.40
C LEU A 75 7.21 5.86 -7.88
N ALA A 76 8.34 5.84 -7.16
CA ALA A 76 9.45 4.94 -7.45
C ALA A 76 9.04 3.45 -7.34
N LEU A 77 8.24 3.11 -6.33
CA LEU A 77 7.70 1.77 -6.13
C LEU A 77 6.80 1.31 -7.28
N ILE A 78 5.88 2.16 -7.72
CA ILE A 78 5.01 1.87 -8.87
C ILE A 78 5.85 1.62 -10.13
N ARG A 79 6.88 2.44 -10.37
CA ARG A 79 7.79 2.28 -11.51
C ARG A 79 8.60 0.99 -11.45
N GLU A 80 9.12 0.62 -10.29
CA GLU A 80 9.86 -0.64 -10.12
C GLU A 80 8.97 -1.87 -10.32
N ILE A 81 7.72 -1.83 -9.84
CA ILE A 81 6.75 -2.91 -10.09
C ILE A 81 6.40 -3.00 -11.58
N GLU A 82 6.19 -1.87 -12.26
CA GLU A 82 5.95 -1.84 -13.71
C GLU A 82 7.15 -2.39 -14.50
N ARG A 83 8.37 -2.00 -14.11
CA ARG A 83 9.61 -2.55 -14.69
C ARG A 83 9.71 -4.06 -14.50
N LEU A 84 9.39 -4.57 -13.30
CA LEU A 84 9.38 -6.01 -13.03
C LEU A 84 8.34 -6.73 -13.88
N LYS A 85 7.13 -6.19 -13.98
CA LYS A 85 6.07 -6.73 -14.84
C LYS A 85 6.53 -6.83 -16.30
N ILE A 86 7.12 -5.78 -16.85
CA ILE A 86 7.65 -5.80 -18.23
C ILE A 86 8.78 -6.83 -18.34
N SER A 87 9.75 -6.82 -17.42
CA SER A 87 10.92 -7.69 -17.46
C SER A 87 10.62 -9.18 -17.28
N ARG A 88 9.53 -9.55 -16.61
CA ARG A 88 9.24 -10.95 -16.21
C ARG A 88 8.00 -11.53 -16.86
N LEU A 89 7.02 -10.70 -17.22
CA LEU A 89 5.70 -11.14 -17.66
C LEU A 89 5.37 -10.78 -19.11
N THR A 90 6.30 -10.15 -19.85
CA THR A 90 6.10 -9.86 -21.29
C THR A 90 6.99 -10.76 -22.17
N ALA A 91 6.70 -10.81 -23.47
CA ALA A 91 7.29 -11.74 -24.44
C ALA A 91 8.83 -11.64 -24.61
N HIS A 92 9.49 -10.67 -23.98
CA HIS A 92 10.95 -10.53 -23.96
C HIS A 92 11.54 -10.79 -22.57
N ALA A 93 10.80 -11.49 -21.71
CA ALA A 93 11.27 -11.87 -20.39
C ALA A 93 12.56 -12.68 -20.50
N GLY A 94 13.59 -12.24 -19.80
CA GLY A 94 14.87 -12.96 -19.72
C GLY A 94 14.72 -14.36 -19.07
N PRO A 95 15.81 -15.04 -18.73
CA PRO A 95 15.82 -16.47 -18.36
C PRO A 95 14.96 -16.86 -17.14
N SER A 96 14.44 -15.89 -16.38
CA SER A 96 13.44 -16.13 -15.33
C SER A 96 12.11 -15.49 -15.72
N PHE A 97 11.12 -16.35 -15.98
CA PHE A 97 9.74 -16.03 -16.32
C PHE A 97 8.82 -16.12 -15.09
N MET A 98 9.36 -16.17 -13.88
CA MET A 98 8.58 -16.32 -12.65
C MET A 98 8.75 -15.08 -11.79
N LEU A 99 7.65 -14.54 -11.30
CA LEU A 99 7.65 -13.44 -10.34
C LEU A 99 7.27 -13.97 -8.96
N ARG A 100 8.20 -13.84 -7.99
CA ARG A 100 8.04 -14.30 -6.61
C ARG A 100 7.92 -13.12 -5.64
N GLY A 101 7.48 -13.39 -4.41
CA GLY A 101 7.39 -12.36 -3.36
C GLY A 101 8.76 -11.73 -3.04
N GLN A 102 9.85 -12.50 -3.20
CA GLN A 102 11.21 -11.99 -3.04
C GLN A 102 11.56 -10.92 -4.09
N ASP A 103 11.12 -11.08 -5.34
CA ASP A 103 11.35 -10.07 -6.38
C ASP A 103 10.64 -8.76 -6.04
N LEU A 104 9.44 -8.84 -5.47
CA LEU A 104 8.67 -7.68 -5.01
C LEU A 104 9.31 -7.00 -3.80
N ASN A 105 9.85 -7.77 -2.85
CA ASN A 105 10.61 -7.21 -1.73
C ASN A 105 11.89 -6.52 -2.22
N LEU A 106 12.58 -7.08 -3.22
CA LEU A 106 13.71 -6.41 -3.86
C LEU A 106 13.29 -5.14 -4.61
N ALA A 107 12.12 -5.13 -5.25
CA ALA A 107 11.54 -3.94 -5.87
C ALA A 107 11.30 -2.83 -4.83
N LEU A 108 10.76 -3.20 -3.67
CA LEU A 108 10.51 -2.28 -2.56
C LEU A 108 11.81 -1.66 -2.04
N LEU A 109 12.87 -2.47 -1.87
CA LEU A 109 14.21 -1.97 -1.51
C LEU A 109 14.84 -1.13 -2.63
N ARG A 110 14.59 -1.44 -3.90
CA ARG A 110 15.08 -0.62 -5.02
C ARG A 110 14.41 0.75 -5.05
N ALA A 111 13.10 0.75 -4.81
CA ALA A 111 12.30 1.97 -4.76
C ALA A 111 12.67 2.90 -3.60
N SER A 112 13.28 2.36 -2.52
CA SER A 112 13.73 3.21 -1.41
C SER A 112 14.97 4.02 -1.74
N PHE A 113 15.86 3.55 -2.64
CA PHE A 113 17.08 4.28 -3.00
C PHE A 113 16.78 5.64 -3.63
N GLY A 114 17.48 6.68 -3.16
CA GLY A 114 17.28 8.06 -3.63
C GLY A 114 15.99 8.70 -3.11
N THR A 115 15.32 8.08 -2.15
CA THR A 115 14.14 8.64 -1.46
C THR A 115 14.41 8.73 0.05
N SER A 116 13.55 9.45 0.78
CA SER A 116 13.63 9.52 2.25
C SER A 116 13.46 8.16 2.92
N ALA A 117 12.84 7.18 2.25
CA ALA A 117 12.63 5.84 2.77
C ALA A 117 13.93 5.02 2.91
N GLN A 118 15.04 5.44 2.29
CA GLN A 118 16.32 4.74 2.39
C GLN A 118 16.87 4.70 3.82
N GLN A 119 16.58 5.73 4.62
CA GLN A 119 17.06 5.86 6.00
C GLN A 119 16.01 5.42 7.03
N ASP A 120 14.82 5.03 6.57
CA ASP A 120 13.70 4.73 7.45
C ASP A 120 13.77 3.26 7.93
N PRO A 121 13.90 3.00 9.25
CA PRO A 121 13.92 1.64 9.79
C PRO A 121 12.57 0.91 9.62
N HIS A 122 11.45 1.62 9.51
CA HIS A 122 10.11 1.03 9.38
C HIS A 122 9.88 0.35 8.04
N LEU A 123 10.68 0.66 7.01
CA LEU A 123 10.59 0.02 5.69
C LEU A 123 10.80 -1.50 5.76
N THR A 124 11.63 -1.97 6.70
CA THR A 124 11.88 -3.40 6.92
C THR A 124 10.65 -4.18 7.41
N ARG A 125 9.65 -3.47 7.96
CA ARG A 125 8.38 -4.04 8.41
C ARG A 125 7.37 -4.23 7.28
N LEU A 126 7.63 -3.69 6.10
CA LEU A 126 6.77 -3.79 4.93
C LEU A 126 7.13 -5.01 4.09
N ARG A 127 6.12 -5.77 3.65
CA ARG A 127 6.29 -6.89 2.74
C ARG A 127 5.15 -6.97 1.75
N PHE A 128 5.43 -7.47 0.56
CA PHE A 128 4.38 -7.84 -0.38
C PHE A 128 3.99 -9.29 -0.20
N ALA A 129 2.70 -9.54 -0.06
CA ALA A 129 2.08 -10.85 -0.12
C ALA A 129 1.39 -11.03 -1.48
N MET A 130 1.50 -12.24 -2.02
CA MET A 130 0.77 -12.68 -3.22
C MET A 130 -0.11 -13.86 -2.82
N PRO A 131 -1.40 -13.62 -2.50
CA PRO A 131 -2.30 -14.68 -2.08
C PRO A 131 -2.47 -15.78 -3.15
N THR A 132 -2.46 -15.39 -4.42
CA THR A 132 -2.53 -16.29 -5.58
C THR A 132 -1.22 -17.01 -5.91
N GLY A 133 -0.17 -16.81 -5.10
CA GLY A 133 1.14 -17.41 -5.34
C GLY A 133 1.95 -16.75 -6.46
N PRO A 134 3.08 -17.36 -6.86
CA PRO A 134 4.00 -16.79 -7.84
C PRO A 134 3.42 -16.79 -9.26
N VAL A 135 3.68 -15.72 -10.01
CA VAL A 135 3.11 -15.50 -11.35
C VAL A 135 4.01 -16.07 -12.43
N ARG A 136 3.42 -16.75 -13.42
CA ARG A 136 4.09 -17.24 -14.63
C ARG A 136 3.33 -16.78 -15.89
N PRO A 137 4.00 -16.22 -16.92
CA PRO A 137 3.35 -15.61 -18.07
C PRO A 137 2.65 -16.61 -18.99
N LEU A 138 3.13 -17.86 -19.05
CA LEU A 138 2.61 -18.89 -19.96
C LEU A 138 1.53 -19.78 -19.33
N LEU A 139 1.27 -19.65 -18.03
CA LEU A 139 0.26 -20.44 -17.31
C LEU A 139 -0.51 -19.58 -16.28
N PRO A 140 -1.24 -18.52 -16.69
CA PRO A 140 -1.99 -17.68 -15.76
C PRO A 140 -3.04 -18.47 -14.96
N SER A 141 -3.62 -19.50 -15.57
CA SER A 141 -4.68 -20.33 -14.98
C SER A 141 -4.24 -21.21 -13.81
N LEU A 142 -2.95 -21.49 -13.64
CA LEU A 142 -2.44 -22.27 -12.49
C LEU A 142 -2.24 -21.41 -11.23
N ALA A 143 -2.16 -20.08 -11.37
CA ALA A 143 -2.18 -19.16 -10.23
C ALA A 143 -3.60 -18.96 -9.66
N ALA A 144 -4.63 -19.26 -10.46
CA ALA A 144 -6.03 -19.32 -10.03
C ALA A 144 -6.45 -20.71 -9.51
N GLY A 145 -5.53 -21.69 -9.52
CA GLY A 145 -5.81 -23.07 -9.16
C GLY A 145 -5.49 -23.37 -7.69
N SER A 146 -6.55 -23.78 -6.96
CA SER A 146 -6.59 -24.19 -5.56
C SER A 146 -6.72 -23.06 -4.53
N PRO A 147 -7.94 -22.72 -4.07
CA PRO A 147 -8.09 -22.20 -2.72
C PRO A 147 -7.66 -23.34 -1.78
N SER A 148 -6.37 -23.37 -1.40
CA SER A 148 -5.96 -24.19 -0.26
C SER A 148 -6.83 -23.75 0.92
N ALA A 149 -7.71 -24.65 1.33
CA ALA A 149 -8.82 -24.46 2.25
C ALA A 149 -8.38 -24.24 3.71
N SER A 150 -7.39 -23.36 3.94
CA SER A 150 -6.83 -23.13 5.27
C SER A 150 -6.35 -21.70 5.53
N ALA A 151 -6.80 -20.70 4.77
CA ALA A 151 -6.67 -19.29 5.15
C ALA A 151 -8.07 -18.68 5.36
N SER A 152 -8.70 -19.05 6.48
CA SER A 152 -9.84 -18.35 7.05
C SER A 152 -9.40 -16.99 7.62
N ALA A 153 -9.11 -16.05 6.73
CA ALA A 153 -9.07 -14.63 7.08
C ALA A 153 -9.96 -13.92 6.06
N GLN A 154 -10.83 -13.04 6.55
CA GLN A 154 -11.68 -12.16 5.75
C GLN A 154 -10.81 -11.32 4.79
N GLN A 155 -10.40 -11.88 3.67
CA GLN A 155 -9.77 -11.14 2.60
C GLN A 155 -10.88 -10.35 1.94
N LEU A 156 -10.90 -9.05 2.23
CA LEU A 156 -11.66 -8.09 1.45
C LEU A 156 -11.22 -8.28 -0.01
N ASP A 157 -12.15 -8.75 -0.85
CA ASP A 157 -11.98 -8.74 -2.29
C ASP A 157 -11.82 -7.29 -2.72
N THR A 158 -10.57 -6.90 -2.91
CA THR A 158 -10.18 -5.53 -3.23
C THR A 158 -10.04 -5.45 -4.75
N PRO A 159 -11.00 -4.84 -5.46
CA PRO A 159 -11.04 -4.88 -6.92
C PRO A 159 -9.78 -4.24 -7.56
N PHE A 160 -9.10 -3.37 -6.80
CA PHE A 160 -7.90 -2.66 -7.25
C PHE A 160 -6.59 -3.44 -7.05
N ALA A 161 -6.60 -4.54 -6.29
CA ALA A 161 -5.38 -5.28 -5.94
C ALA A 161 -4.66 -5.91 -7.15
N THR A 162 -5.34 -6.03 -8.30
CA THR A 162 -4.79 -6.60 -9.53
C THR A 162 -4.31 -5.55 -10.53
N VAL A 163 -4.61 -4.26 -10.34
CA VAL A 163 -4.44 -3.22 -11.37
C VAL A 163 -2.98 -3.00 -11.76
N ILE A 164 -2.06 -3.00 -10.78
CA ILE A 164 -0.65 -2.68 -11.01
C ILE A 164 0.06 -3.88 -11.67
N LEU A 165 0.01 -5.03 -11.02
CA LEU A 165 0.78 -6.20 -11.44
C LEU A 165 0.05 -7.08 -12.45
N GLY A 166 -1.29 -7.09 -12.43
CA GLY A 166 -2.14 -8.04 -13.16
C GLY A 166 -2.58 -9.25 -12.33
N THR A 167 -2.06 -9.39 -11.11
CA THR A 167 -2.40 -10.44 -10.14
C THR A 167 -2.57 -9.81 -8.75
N GLN A 168 -3.23 -10.52 -7.83
CA GLN A 168 -3.52 -9.98 -6.50
C GLN A 168 -2.22 -9.65 -5.75
N LEU A 169 -2.02 -8.37 -5.46
CA LEU A 169 -0.88 -7.84 -4.72
C LEU A 169 -1.38 -7.16 -3.46
N GLN A 170 -0.87 -7.59 -2.31
CA GLN A 170 -1.22 -7.01 -1.01
C GLN A 170 0.04 -6.54 -0.28
N LEU A 171 0.06 -5.28 0.14
CA LEU A 171 1.08 -4.76 1.05
C LEU A 171 0.69 -5.14 2.48
N THR A 172 1.63 -5.71 3.23
CA THR A 172 1.44 -6.11 4.62
C THR A 172 2.47 -5.43 5.52
N TYR A 173 2.07 -5.16 6.75
CA TYR A 173 2.90 -4.56 7.79
C TYR A 173 3.10 -5.58 8.92
N THR A 174 4.35 -5.93 9.24
CA THR A 174 4.65 -6.79 10.37
C THR A 174 4.82 -5.94 11.62
N ALA A 175 3.77 -5.83 12.44
CA ALA A 175 3.83 -5.13 13.72
C ALA A 175 4.65 -5.97 14.72
N PRO A 176 5.80 -5.46 15.22
CA PRO A 176 6.49 -6.15 16.30
C PRO A 176 5.69 -5.97 17.60
N TRP A 177 5.78 -6.95 18.50
CA TRP A 177 5.36 -6.73 19.87
C TRP A 177 6.13 -5.54 20.46
N PRO A 178 5.49 -4.59 21.16
CA PRO A 178 4.10 -4.59 21.66
C PRO A 178 3.07 -3.87 20.77
N LEU A 179 3.47 -3.35 19.60
CA LEU A 179 2.57 -2.60 18.70
C LEU A 179 1.36 -3.41 18.22
N ASP A 180 1.49 -4.74 18.19
CA ASP A 180 0.41 -5.68 17.86
C ASP A 180 -0.81 -5.56 18.78
N LEU A 181 -0.64 -5.04 20.02
CA LEU A 181 -1.77 -4.81 20.93
C LEU A 181 -2.72 -3.70 20.45
N VAL A 182 -2.20 -2.74 19.67
CA VAL A 182 -2.97 -1.60 19.14
C VAL A 182 -3.30 -1.82 17.67
N LEU A 183 -2.34 -2.31 16.89
CA LEU A 183 -2.50 -2.57 15.46
C LEU A 183 -3.10 -3.94 15.23
N ARG A 184 -4.44 -4.03 15.36
CA ARG A 184 -5.16 -5.27 15.07
C ARG A 184 -5.03 -5.64 13.59
N PRO A 185 -5.04 -6.95 13.24
CA PRO A 185 -4.96 -7.40 11.86
C PRO A 185 -6.05 -6.82 10.94
N ALA A 186 -7.25 -6.55 11.48
CA ALA A 186 -8.36 -5.94 10.74
C ALA A 186 -8.06 -4.51 10.25
N GLU A 187 -7.31 -3.74 11.05
CA GLU A 187 -6.91 -2.38 10.65
C GLU A 187 -5.84 -2.47 9.55
N LEU A 188 -4.88 -3.40 9.68
CA LEU A 188 -3.82 -3.60 8.70
C LEU A 188 -4.37 -4.09 7.34
N THR A 189 -5.42 -4.91 7.32
CA THR A 189 -6.09 -5.30 6.08
C THR A 189 -6.83 -4.12 5.44
N ALA A 190 -7.45 -3.25 6.23
CA ALA A 190 -8.08 -2.03 5.74
C ALA A 190 -7.04 -1.07 5.12
N TYR A 191 -5.89 -0.86 5.77
CA TYR A 191 -4.78 -0.09 5.19
C TYR A 191 -4.26 -0.72 3.89
N GLY A 192 -4.16 -2.05 3.82
CA GLY A 192 -3.80 -2.76 2.60
C GLY A 192 -4.79 -2.52 1.44
N ALA A 193 -6.09 -2.47 1.75
CA ALA A 193 -7.13 -2.15 0.77
C ALA A 193 -7.05 -0.69 0.29
N LEU A 194 -6.81 0.25 1.20
CA LEU A 194 -6.59 1.67 0.87
C LEU A 194 -5.35 1.81 -0.03
N PHE A 195 -4.24 1.15 0.31
CA PHE A 195 -3.05 1.13 -0.52
C PHE A 195 -3.36 0.61 -1.93
N ALA A 196 -4.09 -0.50 -2.07
CA ALA A 196 -4.45 -1.05 -3.38
C ALA A 196 -5.25 -0.04 -4.23
N CYS A 197 -6.23 0.65 -3.63
CA CYS A 197 -7.02 1.68 -4.29
C CYS A 197 -6.17 2.89 -4.72
N LEU A 198 -5.43 3.48 -3.78
CA LEU A 198 -4.63 4.68 -4.02
C LEU A 198 -3.50 4.42 -5.01
N SER A 199 -2.84 3.26 -4.89
CA SER A 199 -1.75 2.89 -5.79
C SER A 199 -2.26 2.58 -7.20
N ALA A 200 -3.45 2.00 -7.35
CA ALA A 200 -4.13 1.85 -8.64
C ALA A 200 -4.42 3.22 -9.28
N LEU A 201 -4.97 4.17 -8.52
CA LEU A 201 -5.23 5.54 -8.98
C LEU A 201 -3.94 6.24 -9.44
N ARG A 202 -2.89 6.18 -8.62
CA ARG A 202 -1.57 6.77 -8.92
C ARG A 202 -0.88 6.09 -10.10
N HIS A 203 -1.05 4.77 -10.24
CA HIS A 203 -0.57 4.02 -11.39
C HIS A 203 -1.30 4.47 -12.68
N THR A 204 -2.64 4.57 -12.66
CA THR A 204 -3.40 5.06 -13.82
C THR A 204 -3.01 6.48 -14.20
N HIS A 205 -2.81 7.36 -13.22
CA HIS A 205 -2.31 8.71 -13.43
C HIS A 205 -0.95 8.71 -14.14
N THR A 206 -0.01 7.91 -13.67
CA THR A 206 1.31 7.75 -14.30
C THR A 206 1.20 7.25 -15.74
N ARG A 207 0.30 6.30 -16.03
CA ARG A 207 0.07 5.76 -17.38
C ARG A 207 -0.54 6.79 -18.33
N VAL A 208 -1.45 7.65 -17.84
CA VAL A 208 -2.00 8.77 -18.63
C VAL A 208 -0.89 9.77 -19.00
N TYR A 209 -0.01 10.13 -18.06
CA TYR A 209 1.15 10.98 -18.35
C TYR A 209 2.14 10.33 -19.32
N GLN A 210 2.39 9.03 -19.20
CA GLN A 210 3.19 8.29 -20.18
C GLN A 210 2.54 8.31 -21.57
N CYS A 211 1.21 8.14 -21.66
CA CYS A 211 0.46 8.22 -22.91
C CYS A 211 0.56 9.62 -23.55
N TRP A 212 0.41 10.68 -22.76
CA TRP A 212 0.64 12.06 -23.20
C TRP A 212 2.04 12.25 -23.79
N SER A 213 3.08 11.78 -23.09
CA SER A 213 4.46 11.85 -23.56
C SER A 213 4.68 11.05 -24.85
N ALA A 214 4.14 9.83 -24.93
CA ALA A 214 4.21 9.00 -26.12
C ALA A 214 3.50 9.64 -27.31
N LEU A 215 2.31 10.22 -27.11
CA LEU A 215 1.55 10.93 -28.13
C LEU A 215 2.32 12.17 -28.62
N SER A 216 2.89 12.97 -27.70
CA SER A 216 3.75 14.11 -28.03
C SER A 216 4.98 13.71 -28.85
N ASN A 217 5.65 12.62 -28.45
CA ASN A 217 6.83 12.11 -29.15
C ASN A 217 6.47 11.57 -30.54
N ALA A 218 5.38 10.80 -30.66
CA ALA A 218 4.90 10.27 -31.94
C ALA A 218 4.52 11.40 -32.91
N GLN A 219 3.88 12.46 -32.40
CA GLN A 219 3.57 13.66 -33.17
C GLN A 219 4.82 14.38 -33.68
N ARG A 220 5.80 14.63 -32.80
CA ARG A 220 7.08 15.24 -33.18
C ARG A 220 7.86 14.39 -34.17
N ALA A 221 7.90 13.08 -33.99
CA ALA A 221 8.54 12.15 -34.91
C ALA A 221 7.84 12.15 -36.28
N ARG A 222 6.51 12.22 -36.31
CA ARG A 222 5.73 12.28 -37.55
C ARG A 222 5.99 13.55 -38.36
N ARG A 223 6.02 14.72 -37.71
CA ARG A 223 6.26 16.01 -38.40
C ARG A 223 7.58 16.06 -39.16
N ARG A 224 8.57 15.22 -38.78
CA ARG A 224 9.82 15.04 -39.55
C ARG A 224 9.57 14.50 -40.96
N TRP A 225 8.56 13.65 -41.13
CA TRP A 225 8.24 12.96 -42.38
C TRP A 225 7.07 13.60 -43.14
N THR A 226 6.11 14.21 -42.44
CA THR A 226 4.89 14.78 -43.05
C THR A 226 4.91 16.31 -43.17
N ARG A 227 5.99 16.97 -42.75
CA ARG A 227 6.12 18.44 -42.68
C ARG A 227 4.93 19.07 -41.91
N LEU A 228 4.17 19.96 -42.55
CA LEU A 228 3.01 20.66 -41.97
C LEU A 228 1.71 19.83 -42.01
N GLY A 229 1.68 18.68 -42.69
CA GLY A 229 0.50 17.84 -42.81
C GLY A 229 0.43 16.71 -41.78
N GLU A 230 -0.76 16.18 -41.55
CA GLU A 230 -0.99 15.01 -40.67
C GLU A 230 -0.65 13.66 -41.32
N GLY A 231 -0.29 13.68 -42.61
CA GLY A 231 -0.03 12.51 -43.44
C GLY A 231 -1.30 11.78 -43.90
N GLY A 232 -1.20 11.04 -45.00
CA GLY A 232 -2.33 10.35 -45.64
C GLY A 232 -2.18 10.37 -47.16
N GLY A 233 -2.62 9.32 -47.83
CA GLY A 233 -2.58 9.26 -49.30
C GLY A 233 -3.66 10.14 -49.94
N THR A 234 -4.78 10.33 -49.23
CA THR A 234 -5.91 11.16 -49.67
C THR A 234 -6.24 12.28 -48.69
N HIS A 235 -6.97 13.30 -49.16
CA HIS A 235 -7.47 14.40 -48.32
C HIS A 235 -8.43 13.90 -47.22
N ALA A 236 -9.19 12.84 -47.50
CA ALA A 236 -10.06 12.20 -46.52
C ALA A 236 -9.26 11.55 -45.36
N ASP A 237 -8.14 10.90 -45.66
CA ASP A 237 -7.25 10.30 -44.65
C ASP A 237 -6.65 11.36 -43.73
N LEU A 238 -6.22 12.49 -44.30
CA LEU A 238 -5.67 13.62 -43.55
C LEU A 238 -6.71 14.19 -42.58
N ALA A 239 -7.93 14.43 -43.05
CA ALA A 239 -9.02 14.93 -42.22
C ALA A 239 -9.41 13.92 -41.12
N ALA A 240 -9.49 12.63 -41.45
CA ALA A 240 -9.79 11.58 -40.47
C ALA A 240 -8.71 11.50 -39.38
N ARG A 241 -7.43 11.59 -39.76
CA ARG A 241 -6.31 11.62 -38.81
C ARG A 241 -6.32 12.83 -37.90
N GLY A 242 -6.58 14.02 -38.45
CA GLY A 242 -6.74 15.24 -37.66
C GLY A 242 -7.81 15.09 -36.58
N ARG A 243 -8.99 14.55 -36.94
CA ARG A 243 -10.07 14.29 -35.98
C ARG A 243 -9.65 13.31 -34.88
N LEU A 244 -9.04 12.17 -35.24
CA LEU A 244 -8.58 11.18 -34.27
C LEU A 244 -7.56 11.76 -33.29
N LEU A 245 -6.66 12.64 -33.76
CA LEU A 245 -5.69 13.31 -32.90
C LEU A 245 -6.36 14.29 -31.95
N CYS A 246 -7.28 15.13 -32.43
CA CYS A 246 -8.06 16.00 -31.56
C CYS A 246 -8.80 15.20 -30.49
N CYS A 247 -9.46 14.09 -30.86
CA CYS A 247 -10.13 13.20 -29.91
C CYS A 247 -9.15 12.59 -28.91
N ALA A 248 -8.00 12.07 -29.36
CA ALA A 248 -7.00 11.48 -28.48
C ALA A 248 -6.43 12.49 -27.48
N TRP A 249 -6.08 13.70 -27.93
CA TRP A 249 -5.62 14.78 -27.06
C TRP A 249 -6.70 15.22 -26.08
N GLY A 250 -7.96 15.33 -26.53
CA GLY A 250 -9.10 15.62 -25.67
C GLY A 250 -9.25 14.58 -24.56
N ILE A 251 -9.31 13.30 -24.91
CA ILE A 251 -9.46 12.20 -23.94
C ILE A 251 -8.32 12.19 -22.92
N VAL A 252 -7.05 12.26 -23.37
CA VAL A 252 -5.90 12.22 -22.44
C VAL A 252 -5.90 13.44 -21.52
N ARG A 253 -6.28 14.62 -22.01
CA ARG A 253 -6.41 15.83 -21.20
C ARG A 253 -7.53 15.69 -20.17
N ASP A 254 -8.70 15.23 -20.59
CA ASP A 254 -9.87 15.12 -19.72
C ASP A 254 -9.65 14.04 -18.64
N MET A 255 -9.04 12.91 -19.01
CA MET A 255 -8.58 11.88 -18.05
C MET A 255 -7.52 12.42 -17.09
N GLY A 256 -6.54 13.17 -17.60
CA GLY A 256 -5.48 13.76 -16.78
C GLY A 256 -6.05 14.72 -15.74
N TRP A 257 -6.91 15.65 -16.18
CA TRP A 257 -7.60 16.59 -15.30
C TRP A 257 -8.44 15.87 -14.24
N PHE A 258 -9.24 14.88 -14.64
CA PHE A 258 -10.06 14.11 -13.70
C PHE A 258 -9.19 13.44 -12.62
N LEU A 259 -8.10 12.79 -13.02
CA LEU A 259 -7.21 12.11 -12.07
C LEU A 259 -6.44 13.10 -11.19
N ASP A 260 -6.05 14.27 -11.71
CA ASP A 260 -5.43 15.34 -10.92
C ASP A 260 -6.40 15.87 -9.85
N CYS A 261 -7.68 16.09 -10.20
CA CYS A 261 -8.71 16.52 -9.26
C CYS A 261 -8.99 15.46 -8.18
N VAL A 262 -9.21 14.21 -8.58
CA VAL A 262 -9.52 13.13 -7.63
C VAL A 262 -8.33 12.85 -6.71
N LEU A 263 -7.12 12.75 -7.26
CA LEU A 263 -5.94 12.51 -6.44
C LEU A 263 -5.64 13.70 -5.52
N GLY A 264 -5.83 14.94 -6.00
CA GLY A 264 -5.72 16.14 -5.18
C GLY A 264 -6.66 16.07 -3.99
N TYR A 265 -7.97 15.92 -4.25
CA TYR A 265 -9.00 15.82 -3.21
C TYR A 265 -8.71 14.70 -2.19
N VAL A 266 -8.39 13.50 -2.65
CA VAL A 266 -8.16 12.37 -1.73
C VAL A 266 -6.90 12.57 -0.89
N MET A 267 -5.81 13.10 -1.45
CA MET A 267 -4.58 13.33 -0.70
C MET A 267 -4.73 14.48 0.31
N THR A 268 -5.23 15.64 -0.14
CA THR A 268 -5.27 16.85 0.71
C THR A 268 -6.49 16.90 1.61
N ASP A 269 -7.68 16.64 1.07
CA ASP A 269 -8.92 16.97 1.77
C ASP A 269 -9.43 15.79 2.59
N VAL A 270 -9.01 14.56 2.25
CA VAL A 270 -9.35 13.35 2.99
C VAL A 270 -8.18 12.89 3.86
N ILE A 271 -7.05 12.54 3.25
CA ILE A 271 -5.94 11.91 4.00
C ILE A 271 -5.24 12.90 4.92
N ASP A 272 -4.82 14.07 4.43
CA ASP A 272 -4.10 15.03 5.27
C ASP A 272 -4.97 15.62 6.39
N VAL A 273 -6.26 15.90 6.11
CA VAL A 273 -7.21 16.39 7.13
C VAL A 273 -7.46 15.35 8.22
N GLU A 274 -7.74 14.10 7.86
CA GLU A 274 -8.00 13.04 8.82
C GLU A 274 -6.74 12.66 9.62
N PHE A 275 -5.56 12.70 8.99
CA PHE A 275 -4.30 12.50 9.68
C PHE A 275 -4.01 13.64 10.67
N ALA A 276 -4.23 14.90 10.26
CA ALA A 276 -4.04 16.07 11.13
C ALA A 276 -5.01 16.07 12.33
N ARG A 277 -6.22 15.49 12.19
CA ARG A 277 -7.14 15.30 13.31
C ARG A 277 -6.62 14.26 14.32
N PHE A 278 -5.81 13.31 13.86
CA PHE A 278 -5.25 12.23 14.68
C PHE A 278 -3.96 12.62 15.43
N SER A 279 -3.17 13.55 14.88
CA SER A 279 -1.89 14.03 15.44
C SER A 279 -2.06 15.08 16.53
#